data_AF-A0A132PHA0-F1
#
_entry.id   AF-A0A132PHA0-F1
#
_cell.length_a   1.000
_cell.length_b   1.000
_cell.length_c   1.000
_cell.angle_alpha   90.00
_cell.angle_beta   90.00
_cell.angle_gamma   90.00
#
_symmetry.space_group_name_H-M   'P 1'
#
loop_
_entity.id
_entity.type
_entity.pdbx_description
1 polymer ?
#
loop_
_entity_poly.entity_id
_entity_poly.type
_entity_poly.pdbx_seq_one_letter_code
_entity_poly.pdbx_strand_id
1 'polypeptide(L)'
;MWKFRRRGSTPVPCPYCGSPVDADETCGRCGPSKTSPGLSGWRPDPTARHEGRYYVAGRPTNRVRNGKAESTDPVGGQLLPDYVELPARSGLRYTWLGTGVATAVLVFVAAVVWVLLRADHGSPLPPEARYLSSLKDAGLTDQFNSDANAVAHGRQVCRQLEDGGPQQGLHADKIAVDAFCPDFAHGFHILETASVPGTFVLIDTAGTDAIASDGSSCEGANGYADVGPTTPVIVKSGKGEILTTTSLGEGKGGNANCTFSFTFPITEGQDRYVVCIGRRGEFIYTFEQLRSRGVQVSLGG
;
A
#
# COMPACT_ATOMS: atom_id res chain seq x y z
N MET A 1 -25.53 -50.03 -1.64
CA MET A 1 -24.59 -48.88 -1.67
C MET A 1 -25.42 -47.61 -1.49
N TRP A 2 -25.25 -46.70 -0.54
CA TRP A 2 -24.37 -46.53 0.62
C TRP A 2 -25.15 -45.59 1.57
N LYS A 3 -25.24 -45.94 2.87
CA LYS A 3 -25.70 -45.01 3.92
C LYS A 3 -24.56 -44.02 4.20
N PHE A 4 -24.75 -42.74 3.91
CA PHE A 4 -23.83 -41.69 4.34
C PHE A 4 -23.86 -41.58 5.87
N ARG A 5 -22.88 -42.20 6.53
CA ARG A 5 -22.49 -41.84 7.90
C ARG A 5 -21.91 -40.43 7.85
N ARG A 6 -22.64 -39.44 8.39
CA ARG A 6 -22.02 -38.17 8.79
C ARG A 6 -20.97 -38.50 9.85
N ARG A 7 -19.68 -38.32 9.53
CA ARG A 7 -18.61 -38.33 10.53
C ARG A 7 -18.92 -37.16 11.47
N GLY A 8 -19.17 -37.46 12.74
CA GLY A 8 -19.18 -36.44 13.78
C GLY A 8 -17.79 -35.81 13.82
N SER A 9 -17.70 -34.53 13.49
CA SER A 9 -16.54 -33.72 13.81
C SER A 9 -16.38 -33.71 15.32
N THR A 10 -15.19 -34.06 15.80
CA THR A 10 -14.82 -33.85 17.20
C THR A 10 -14.99 -32.36 17.52
N PRO A 11 -15.75 -31.97 18.55
CA PRO A 11 -15.94 -30.56 18.89
C PRO A 11 -14.58 -29.93 19.20
N VAL A 12 -14.19 -28.91 18.47
CA VAL A 12 -12.98 -28.12 18.77
C VAL A 12 -13.24 -27.40 20.10
N PRO A 13 -12.39 -27.56 21.13
CA PRO A 13 -12.58 -26.83 22.37
C PRO A 13 -12.26 -25.35 22.16
N CYS A 14 -13.04 -24.47 22.78
CA CYS A 14 -12.78 -23.03 22.76
C CYS A 14 -11.38 -22.75 23.33
N PRO A 15 -10.51 -22.00 22.62
CA PRO A 15 -9.13 -21.75 23.04
C PRO A 15 -9.01 -20.96 24.34
N TYR A 16 -10.10 -20.35 24.80
CA TYR A 16 -10.10 -19.48 25.98
C TYR A 16 -10.59 -20.19 27.25
N CYS A 17 -11.70 -20.95 27.16
CA CYS A 17 -12.36 -21.55 28.34
C CYS A 17 -12.49 -23.08 28.25
N GLY A 18 -12.08 -23.71 27.15
CA GLY A 18 -12.16 -25.15 26.95
C GLY A 18 -13.57 -25.71 26.73
N SER A 19 -14.61 -24.87 26.69
CA SER A 19 -15.98 -25.29 26.39
C SER A 19 -16.14 -25.64 24.90
N PRO A 20 -17.10 -26.52 24.52
CA PRO A 20 -17.37 -26.81 23.11
C PRO A 20 -17.74 -25.55 22.33
N VAL A 21 -17.27 -25.42 21.08
CA VAL A 21 -17.75 -24.40 20.13
C VAL A 21 -18.81 -25.01 19.21
N ASP A 22 -19.71 -24.17 18.70
CA ASP A 22 -20.71 -24.57 17.71
C ASP A 22 -20.12 -24.71 16.30
N ALA A 23 -20.97 -25.04 15.32
CA ALA A 23 -20.57 -25.23 13.93
C ALA A 23 -20.01 -23.96 13.27
N ASP A 24 -20.36 -22.78 13.81
CA ASP A 24 -19.88 -21.47 13.37
C ASP A 24 -18.66 -21.00 14.19
N GLU A 25 -18.00 -21.94 14.90
CA GLU A 25 -16.82 -21.73 15.75
C GLU A 25 -17.02 -20.64 16.82
N THR A 26 -18.26 -20.47 17.26
CA THR A 26 -18.65 -19.56 18.33
C THR A 26 -18.79 -20.31 19.64
N CYS A 27 -18.18 -19.80 20.70
CA CYS A 27 -18.35 -20.34 22.02
C CYS A 27 -19.53 -19.65 22.70
N GLY A 28 -20.54 -20.41 23.14
CA GLY A 28 -21.66 -19.83 23.89
C GLY A 28 -21.26 -19.09 25.18
N ARG A 29 -20.06 -19.35 25.71
CA ARG A 29 -19.50 -18.63 26.88
C ARG A 29 -18.59 -17.46 26.48
N CYS A 30 -17.76 -17.61 25.45
CA CYS A 30 -16.70 -16.64 25.11
C CYS A 30 -16.97 -15.81 23.84
N GLY A 31 -18.01 -16.10 23.07
CA GLY A 31 -18.26 -15.50 21.77
C GLY A 31 -17.41 -16.13 20.63
N PRO A 32 -17.31 -15.46 19.48
CA PRO A 32 -16.65 -16.00 18.29
C PRO A 32 -15.16 -16.27 18.52
N SER A 33 -14.70 -17.49 18.23
CA SER A 33 -13.30 -17.88 18.50
C SER A 33 -12.28 -17.28 17.52
N LYS A 34 -12.73 -16.82 16.34
CA LYS A 34 -11.88 -16.28 15.25
C LYS A 34 -11.76 -14.74 15.19
N THR A 35 -12.37 -13.96 16.10
CA THR A 35 -12.36 -12.49 15.99
C THR A 35 -11.48 -11.80 17.03
N SER A 36 -10.47 -11.09 16.50
CA SER A 36 -9.64 -10.00 17.05
C SER A 36 -8.80 -10.23 18.32
N PRO A 37 -7.49 -10.51 18.18
CA PRO A 37 -6.49 -10.46 19.27
C PRO A 37 -6.50 -9.17 20.09
N GLY A 38 -6.96 -8.04 19.53
CA GLY A 38 -7.01 -6.73 20.19
C GLY A 38 -8.09 -6.56 21.27
N LEU A 39 -9.02 -7.50 21.41
CA LEU A 39 -10.08 -7.44 22.44
C LEU A 39 -9.79 -8.28 23.69
N SER A 40 -8.75 -9.12 23.64
CA SER A 40 -8.28 -9.88 24.81
C SER A 40 -7.09 -9.17 25.45
N GLY A 41 -7.03 -9.13 26.78
CA GLY A 41 -5.92 -8.50 27.50
C GLY A 41 -6.30 -7.90 28.84
N TRP A 42 -5.30 -7.37 29.54
CA TRP A 42 -5.47 -6.71 30.83
C TRP A 42 -6.01 -5.29 30.67
N ARG A 43 -7.05 -4.95 31.43
CA ARG A 43 -7.65 -3.61 31.51
C ARG A 43 -7.85 -3.22 32.98
N PRO A 44 -8.00 -1.93 33.31
CA PRO A 44 -8.39 -1.52 34.67
C PRO A 44 -9.64 -2.29 35.14
N ASP A 45 -9.64 -2.79 36.38
CA ASP A 45 -10.78 -3.56 36.90
C ASP A 45 -11.98 -2.63 37.11
N PRO A 46 -13.12 -2.85 36.42
CA PRO A 46 -14.30 -2.00 36.59
C PRO A 46 -14.90 -2.07 37.99
N THR A 47 -14.61 -3.14 38.76
CA THR A 47 -15.08 -3.28 40.14
C THR A 47 -14.20 -2.52 41.16
N ALA A 48 -13.05 -1.99 40.72
CA ALA A 48 -12.04 -1.34 41.56
C ALA A 48 -11.54 -2.19 42.76
N ARG A 49 -11.79 -3.50 42.77
CA ARG A 49 -11.29 -4.43 43.80
C ARG A 49 -9.82 -4.80 43.57
N HIS A 50 -9.37 -4.68 42.32
CA HIS A 50 -8.02 -4.98 41.87
C HIS A 50 -7.52 -3.91 40.88
N GLU A 51 -6.21 -3.85 40.62
CA GLU A 51 -5.65 -2.90 39.66
C GLU A 51 -6.04 -3.20 38.22
N GLY A 52 -6.19 -4.49 37.88
CA GLY A 52 -6.61 -4.88 36.53
C GLY A 52 -7.37 -6.20 36.48
N ARG A 53 -8.23 -6.33 35.47
CA ARG A 53 -9.00 -7.51 35.12
C ARG A 53 -8.67 -7.97 33.70
N TYR A 54 -8.58 -9.27 33.51
CA TYR A 54 -8.29 -9.84 32.19
C TYR A 54 -9.59 -9.99 31.39
N TYR A 55 -9.55 -9.60 30.13
CA TYR A 55 -10.66 -9.72 29.18
C TYR A 55 -10.34 -10.78 28.13
N VAL A 56 -11.38 -11.51 27.71
CA VAL A 56 -11.32 -12.51 26.64
C VAL A 56 -12.38 -12.13 25.60
N ALA A 57 -11.96 -11.89 24.37
CA ALA A 57 -12.85 -11.47 23.27
C ALA A 57 -13.79 -10.30 23.68
N GLY A 58 -13.28 -9.36 24.49
CA GLY A 58 -14.03 -8.20 24.98
C GLY A 58 -14.89 -8.45 26.22
N ARG A 59 -14.96 -9.67 26.76
CA ARG A 59 -15.72 -10.00 27.97
C ARG A 59 -14.83 -10.05 29.22
N PRO A 60 -15.25 -9.49 30.37
CA PRO A 60 -14.47 -9.54 31.60
C PRO A 60 -14.41 -10.97 32.16
N THR A 61 -13.30 -11.32 32.79
CA THR A 61 -13.12 -12.66 33.40
C THR A 61 -12.95 -12.60 34.91
N ASN A 62 -12.92 -13.77 35.57
CA ASN A 62 -12.57 -13.89 36.98
C ASN A 62 -11.06 -13.66 37.25
N ARG A 63 -10.20 -13.47 36.25
CA ARG A 63 -8.77 -13.22 36.47
C ARG A 63 -8.48 -11.75 36.72
N VAL A 64 -7.76 -11.49 37.80
CA VAL A 64 -7.43 -10.15 38.27
C VAL A 64 -5.94 -10.05 38.60
N ARG A 65 -5.41 -8.83 38.64
CA ARG A 65 -4.01 -8.57 39.04
C ARG A 65 -3.89 -7.34 39.92
N ASN A 66 -2.92 -7.39 40.82
CA ASN A 66 -2.38 -6.23 41.55
C ASN A 66 -0.88 -6.19 41.28
N GLY A 67 -0.40 -5.19 40.56
CA GLY A 67 0.94 -5.13 40.00
C GLY A 67 1.23 -6.33 39.10
N LYS A 68 2.23 -7.13 39.48
CA LYS A 68 2.63 -8.36 38.79
C LYS A 68 1.98 -9.63 39.35
N ALA A 69 1.23 -9.54 40.46
CA ALA A 69 0.58 -10.68 41.08
C ALA A 69 -0.79 -10.94 40.45
N GLU A 70 -0.95 -12.09 39.79
CA GLU A 70 -2.22 -12.55 39.22
C GLU A 70 -2.96 -13.44 40.23
N SER A 71 -4.28 -13.28 40.32
CA SER A 71 -5.17 -14.12 41.13
C SER A 71 -6.56 -14.24 40.47
N THR A 72 -7.49 -14.88 41.15
CA THR A 72 -8.88 -14.99 40.69
C THR A 72 -9.84 -14.34 41.69
N ASP A 73 -10.75 -13.51 41.20
CA ASP A 73 -11.84 -12.87 41.96
C ASP A 73 -13.19 -13.20 41.30
N PRO A 74 -13.77 -14.39 41.62
CA PRO A 74 -15.09 -14.79 41.13
C PRO A 74 -16.20 -13.86 41.63
N VAL A 75 -16.07 -13.32 42.85
CA VAL A 75 -17.06 -12.43 43.47
C VAL A 75 -17.14 -11.11 42.71
N GLY A 76 -16.00 -10.48 42.39
CA GLY A 76 -16.01 -9.29 41.53
C GLY A 76 -16.40 -9.61 40.09
N GLY A 77 -16.11 -10.81 39.57
CA GLY A 77 -16.59 -11.26 38.28
C GLY A 77 -18.12 -11.23 38.17
N GLN A 78 -18.82 -11.75 39.18
CA GLN A 78 -20.28 -11.80 39.25
C GLN A 78 -20.97 -10.42 39.26
N LEU A 79 -20.25 -9.35 39.59
CA LEU A 79 -20.76 -7.98 39.55
C LEU A 79 -20.77 -7.39 38.12
N LEU A 80 -20.15 -8.06 37.15
CA LEU A 80 -19.96 -7.57 35.80
C LEU A 80 -20.93 -8.26 34.82
N PRO A 81 -21.54 -7.51 33.88
CA PRO A 81 -22.39 -8.10 32.86
C PRO A 81 -21.56 -9.01 31.94
N ASP A 82 -22.15 -10.14 31.55
CA ASP A 82 -21.58 -11.11 30.62
C ASP A 82 -20.16 -11.62 30.97
N TYR A 83 -19.84 -11.71 32.27
CA TYR A 83 -18.53 -12.19 32.72
C TYR A 83 -18.31 -13.67 32.40
N VAL A 84 -17.06 -14.01 32.11
CA VAL A 84 -16.63 -15.37 31.77
C VAL A 84 -15.75 -15.94 32.89
N GLU A 85 -16.20 -17.02 33.51
CA GLU A 85 -15.40 -17.74 34.49
C GLU A 85 -14.34 -18.60 33.79
N LEU A 86 -13.06 -18.31 34.03
CA LEU A 86 -11.94 -19.11 33.56
C LEU A 86 -11.51 -20.10 34.65
N PRO A 87 -11.16 -21.35 34.29
CA PRO A 87 -10.65 -22.30 35.25
C PRO A 87 -9.35 -21.78 35.87
N ALA A 88 -9.20 -22.03 37.18
CA ALA A 88 -7.94 -21.79 37.88
C ALA A 88 -6.83 -22.56 37.16
N ARG A 89 -5.72 -21.89 36.82
CA ARG A 89 -4.51 -22.61 36.39
C ARG A 89 -4.08 -23.42 37.61
N SER A 90 -4.30 -24.73 37.59
CA SER A 90 -3.66 -25.66 38.52
C SER A 90 -2.16 -25.58 38.26
N GLY A 91 -1.47 -24.69 38.96
CA GLY A 91 -0.03 -24.68 39.01
C GLY A 91 0.39 -25.98 39.66
N LEU A 92 0.87 -26.95 38.87
CA LEU A 92 1.61 -28.07 39.40
C LEU A 92 2.83 -27.48 40.11
N ARG A 93 2.76 -27.41 41.44
CA ARG A 93 3.93 -27.24 42.30
C ARG A 93 4.75 -28.52 42.16
N TYR A 94 5.73 -28.52 41.27
CA TYR A 94 6.69 -29.61 41.16
C TYR A 94 7.62 -29.54 42.38
N THR A 95 7.30 -30.34 43.39
CA THR A 95 8.23 -30.75 44.43
C THR A 95 9.38 -31.50 43.78
N TRP A 96 10.56 -30.91 43.87
CA TRP A 96 11.84 -31.54 43.57
C TRP A 96 12.04 -32.74 44.49
N LEU A 97 12.06 -33.95 43.92
CA LEU A 97 12.82 -35.10 44.44
C LEU A 97 13.02 -36.12 43.31
N GLY A 98 14.29 -36.32 42.94
CA GLY A 98 14.81 -37.56 42.35
C GLY A 98 14.46 -37.89 40.90
N THR A 99 15.41 -37.65 39.98
CA THR A 99 15.90 -38.62 38.96
C THR A 99 16.90 -37.91 38.02
N GLY A 100 18.18 -38.01 38.36
CA GLY A 100 19.28 -37.24 37.77
C GLY A 100 19.84 -37.73 36.44
N VAL A 101 19.03 -38.23 35.49
CA VAL A 101 19.57 -38.59 34.16
C VAL A 101 18.68 -38.15 32.98
N ALA A 102 17.38 -37.86 33.17
CA ALA A 102 16.49 -37.47 32.07
C ALA A 102 16.38 -35.96 31.81
N THR A 103 16.76 -35.11 32.77
CA THR A 103 16.61 -33.64 32.68
C THR A 103 17.66 -32.97 31.80
N ALA A 104 18.85 -33.55 31.66
CA ALA A 104 19.89 -33.01 30.78
C ALA A 104 19.43 -33.00 29.30
N VAL A 105 18.71 -34.04 28.87
CA VAL A 105 18.24 -34.16 27.47
C VAL A 105 17.14 -33.15 27.16
N LEU A 106 16.18 -32.92 28.07
CA LEU A 106 15.09 -31.97 27.81
C LEU A 106 15.54 -30.50 27.85
N VAL A 107 16.50 -30.16 28.72
CA VAL A 107 17.10 -28.81 28.72
C VAL A 107 17.93 -28.61 27.46
N PHE A 108 18.66 -29.64 27.00
CA PHE A 108 19.34 -29.57 25.70
C PHE A 108 18.36 -29.45 24.54
N VAL A 109 17.27 -30.21 24.51
CA VAL A 109 16.26 -30.12 23.44
C VAL A 109 15.56 -28.76 23.46
N ALA A 110 15.20 -28.22 24.64
CA ALA A 110 14.61 -26.89 24.74
C ALA A 110 15.60 -25.78 24.37
N ALA A 111 16.88 -25.92 24.74
CA ALA A 111 17.93 -24.99 24.34
C ALA A 111 18.22 -25.08 22.84
N VAL A 112 18.23 -26.27 22.26
CA VAL A 112 18.38 -26.51 20.81
C VAL A 112 17.17 -25.97 20.07
N VAL A 113 15.94 -26.23 20.53
CA VAL A 113 14.71 -25.68 19.93
C VAL A 113 14.68 -24.17 20.04
N TRP A 114 15.13 -23.58 21.16
CA TRP A 114 15.21 -22.13 21.31
C TRP A 114 16.31 -21.50 20.46
N VAL A 115 17.45 -22.16 20.31
CA VAL A 115 18.53 -21.77 19.38
C VAL A 115 18.06 -21.90 17.94
N LEU A 116 17.34 -22.95 17.57
CA LEU A 116 16.78 -23.14 16.23
C LEU A 116 15.66 -22.12 15.92
N LEU A 117 14.79 -21.81 16.89
CA LEU A 117 13.73 -20.80 16.74
C LEU A 117 14.28 -19.36 16.74
N ARG A 118 15.42 -19.07 17.37
CA ARG A 118 16.12 -17.78 17.24
C ARG A 118 17.00 -17.71 16.00
N ALA A 119 17.55 -18.83 15.54
CA ALA A 119 18.28 -18.90 14.28
C ALA A 119 17.36 -18.69 13.07
N ASP A 120 16.05 -18.90 13.23
CA ASP A 120 15.02 -18.59 12.24
C ASP A 120 14.60 -17.09 12.23
N HIS A 121 15.27 -16.24 13.02
CA HIS A 121 15.47 -14.85 12.59
C HIS A 121 16.52 -14.87 11.47
N GLY A 122 16.07 -15.37 10.31
CA GLY A 122 16.86 -15.42 9.10
C GLY A 122 17.59 -14.09 8.94
N SER A 123 18.90 -14.17 8.77
CA SER A 123 19.74 -13.01 8.46
C SER A 123 18.98 -12.14 7.47
N PRO A 124 18.68 -10.86 7.78
CA PRO A 124 17.92 -10.03 6.88
C PRO A 124 18.63 -10.11 5.52
N LEU A 125 17.86 -10.42 4.47
CA LEU A 125 18.37 -10.44 3.11
C LEU A 125 19.27 -9.22 2.91
N PRO A 126 20.43 -9.37 2.24
CA PRO A 126 21.24 -8.23 1.85
C PRO A 126 20.35 -7.12 1.27
N PRO A 127 20.62 -5.83 1.58
CA PRO A 127 19.78 -4.72 1.13
C PRO A 127 19.40 -4.79 -0.36
N GLU A 128 20.31 -5.26 -1.21
CA GLU A 128 20.09 -5.46 -2.65
C GLU A 128 19.05 -6.54 -2.93
N ALA A 129 19.15 -7.69 -2.25
CA ALA A 129 18.21 -8.78 -2.43
C ALA A 129 16.81 -8.40 -1.96
N ARG A 130 16.71 -7.63 -0.85
CA ARG A 130 15.44 -7.05 -0.39
C ARG A 130 14.88 -6.07 -1.42
N TYR A 131 15.70 -5.12 -1.87
CA TYR A 131 15.33 -4.12 -2.88
C TYR A 131 14.79 -4.76 -4.17
N LEU A 132 15.52 -5.71 -4.74
CA LEU A 132 15.10 -6.41 -5.97
C LEU A 132 13.80 -7.21 -5.75
N SER A 133 13.64 -7.86 -4.59
CA SER A 133 12.38 -8.54 -4.25
C SER A 133 11.20 -7.57 -4.16
N SER A 134 11.38 -6.41 -3.52
CA SER A 134 10.33 -5.39 -3.40
C SER A 134 9.99 -4.74 -4.74
N LEU A 135 10.97 -4.50 -5.63
CA LEU A 135 10.70 -4.05 -7.00
C LEU A 135 9.86 -5.06 -7.78
N LYS A 136 10.16 -6.35 -7.62
CA LYS A 136 9.41 -7.43 -8.27
C LYS A 136 7.97 -7.50 -7.75
N ASP A 137 7.78 -7.43 -6.44
CA ASP A 137 6.46 -7.46 -5.82
C ASP A 137 5.61 -6.23 -6.23
N ALA A 138 6.26 -5.09 -6.46
CA ALA A 138 5.62 -3.87 -6.95
C ALA A 138 5.41 -3.85 -8.48
N GLY A 139 5.90 -4.85 -9.22
CA GLY A 139 5.82 -4.89 -10.69
C GLY A 139 6.65 -3.82 -11.39
N LEU A 140 7.74 -3.34 -10.76
CA LEU A 140 8.57 -2.24 -11.25
C LEU A 140 9.89 -2.72 -11.88
N THR A 141 10.10 -4.02 -12.01
CA THR A 141 11.32 -4.60 -12.60
C THR A 141 11.56 -4.13 -14.03
N ASP A 142 10.49 -3.93 -14.80
CA ASP A 142 10.55 -3.57 -16.22
C ASP A 142 11.03 -2.12 -16.45
N GLN A 143 11.15 -1.31 -15.38
CA GLN A 143 11.73 0.03 -15.45
C GLN A 143 13.27 0.01 -15.57
N PHE A 144 13.90 -1.14 -15.33
CA PHE A 144 15.34 -1.29 -15.33
C PHE A 144 15.78 -2.34 -16.35
N ASN A 145 16.84 -2.05 -17.10
CA ASN A 145 17.36 -2.99 -18.10
C ASN A 145 18.02 -4.24 -17.48
N SER A 146 18.35 -4.21 -16.18
CA SER A 146 18.93 -5.32 -15.44
C SER A 146 18.87 -5.08 -13.92
N ASP A 147 18.97 -6.16 -13.14
CA ASP A 147 19.08 -6.09 -11.67
C ASP A 147 20.27 -5.23 -11.21
N ALA A 148 21.40 -5.32 -11.93
CA ALA A 148 22.59 -4.52 -11.63
C ALA A 148 22.32 -3.01 -11.82
N ASN A 149 21.60 -2.64 -12.89
CA ASN A 149 21.20 -1.26 -13.12
C ASN A 149 20.19 -0.78 -12.07
N ALA A 150 19.24 -1.64 -11.67
CA ALA A 150 18.29 -1.31 -10.61
C ALA A 150 19.02 -1.01 -9.29
N VAL A 151 19.97 -1.86 -8.88
CA VAL A 151 20.75 -1.68 -7.64
C VAL A 151 21.63 -0.43 -7.73
N ALA A 152 22.28 -0.19 -8.88
CA ALA A 152 23.09 1.00 -9.10
C ALA A 152 22.26 2.28 -8.99
N HIS A 153 21.06 2.30 -9.61
CA HIS A 153 20.09 3.38 -9.49
C HIS A 153 19.67 3.60 -8.04
N GLY A 154 19.26 2.55 -7.33
CA GLY A 154 18.82 2.66 -5.94
C GLY A 154 19.91 3.21 -5.01
N ARG A 155 21.17 2.81 -5.22
CA ARG A 155 22.33 3.38 -4.50
C ARG A 155 22.62 4.82 -4.88
N GLN A 156 22.36 5.20 -6.14
CA GLN A 156 22.52 6.59 -6.59
C GLN A 156 21.48 7.50 -5.95
N VAL A 157 20.22 7.05 -5.82
CA VAL A 157 19.16 7.81 -5.13
C VAL A 157 19.59 8.16 -3.70
N CYS A 158 20.09 7.19 -2.94
CA CYS A 158 20.55 7.46 -1.58
C CYS A 158 21.73 8.43 -1.50
N ARG A 159 22.72 8.33 -2.40
CA ARG A 159 23.81 9.31 -2.48
C ARG A 159 23.29 10.72 -2.76
N GLN A 160 22.33 10.86 -3.67
CA GLN A 160 21.72 12.16 -3.97
C GLN A 160 21.01 12.76 -2.76
N LEU A 161 20.36 11.94 -1.93
CA LEU A 161 19.70 12.40 -0.69
C LEU A 161 20.73 12.81 0.38
N GLU A 162 21.81 12.05 0.52
CA GLU A 162 22.93 12.38 1.42
C GLU A 162 23.62 13.70 1.03
N ASP A 163 23.70 13.99 -0.28
CA ASP A 163 24.24 15.24 -0.82
C ASP A 163 23.27 16.44 -0.69
N GLY A 164 22.11 16.26 -0.05
CA GLY A 164 21.13 17.32 0.19
C GLY A 164 20.13 17.53 -0.97
N GLY A 165 19.95 16.52 -1.83
CA GLY A 165 18.92 16.51 -2.85
C GLY A 165 17.50 16.52 -2.26
N PRO A 166 16.47 16.75 -3.10
CA PRO A 166 15.09 16.76 -2.65
C PRO A 166 14.66 15.36 -2.20
N GLN A 167 13.98 15.26 -1.05
CA GLN A 167 13.44 14.01 -0.50
C GLN A 167 12.15 13.59 -1.21
N GLN A 168 12.22 13.42 -2.53
CA GLN A 168 11.10 13.00 -3.35
C GLN A 168 11.56 12.20 -4.56
N GLY A 169 10.70 11.36 -5.11
CA GLY A 169 10.98 10.58 -6.31
C GLY A 169 9.86 9.64 -6.67
N LEU A 170 10.08 8.77 -7.65
CA LEU A 170 9.10 7.80 -8.10
C LEU A 170 8.95 6.64 -7.09
N HIS A 171 7.93 5.80 -7.29
CA HIS A 171 7.70 4.65 -6.41
C HIS A 171 8.91 3.70 -6.31
N ALA A 172 9.66 3.51 -7.41
CA ALA A 172 10.89 2.73 -7.40
C ALA A 172 11.98 3.36 -6.50
N ASP A 173 12.06 4.70 -6.47
CA ASP A 173 13.02 5.42 -5.64
C ASP A 173 12.68 5.27 -4.15
N LYS A 174 11.39 5.28 -3.80
CA LYS A 174 10.96 5.00 -2.42
C LYS A 174 11.39 3.62 -1.95
N ILE A 175 11.24 2.60 -2.80
CA ILE A 175 11.69 1.23 -2.49
C ILE A 175 13.22 1.19 -2.32
N ALA A 176 13.97 1.98 -3.11
CA ALA A 176 15.41 2.13 -2.94
C ALA A 176 15.77 2.78 -1.59
N VAL A 177 15.08 3.86 -1.23
CA VAL A 177 15.29 4.56 0.05
C VAL A 177 15.02 3.64 1.24
N ASP A 178 13.93 2.88 1.20
CA ASP A 178 13.57 1.92 2.25
C ASP A 178 14.62 0.80 2.41
N ALA A 179 15.30 0.43 1.33
CA ALA A 179 16.31 -0.62 1.34
C ALA A 179 17.72 -0.12 1.71
N PHE A 180 18.15 1.01 1.15
CA PHE A 180 19.55 1.45 1.19
C PHE A 180 19.82 2.63 2.12
N CYS A 181 18.85 3.50 2.39
CA CYS A 181 19.02 4.69 3.24
C CYS A 181 17.75 5.00 4.05
N PRO A 182 17.38 4.13 5.01
CA PRO A 182 16.10 4.18 5.71
C PRO A 182 15.89 5.45 6.54
N ASP A 183 16.95 6.21 6.86
CA ASP A 183 16.84 7.48 7.57
C ASP A 183 16.03 8.53 6.78
N PHE A 184 16.03 8.44 5.45
CA PHE A 184 15.23 9.31 4.59
C PHE A 184 13.83 8.77 4.31
N ALA A 185 13.54 7.51 4.68
CA ALA A 185 12.30 6.83 4.32
C ALA A 185 11.05 7.54 4.81
N HIS A 186 11.05 8.04 6.04
CA HIS A 186 9.87 8.64 6.65
C HIS A 186 9.43 9.95 5.96
N GLY A 187 10.39 10.74 5.46
CA GLY A 187 10.13 12.03 4.81
C GLY A 187 10.02 11.96 3.29
N PHE A 188 10.28 10.81 2.68
CA PHE A 188 10.34 10.68 1.23
C PHE A 188 8.96 10.77 0.58
N HIS A 189 8.75 11.82 -0.23
CA HIS A 189 7.51 12.03 -0.97
C HIS A 189 7.51 11.25 -2.28
N ILE A 190 6.50 10.39 -2.48
CA ILE A 190 6.33 9.65 -3.74
C ILE A 190 5.61 10.56 -4.71
N LEU A 191 6.28 10.92 -5.80
CA LEU A 191 5.73 11.74 -6.86
C LEU A 191 4.63 10.97 -7.59
N GLU A 192 3.49 11.62 -7.76
CA GLU A 192 2.37 11.07 -8.51
C GLU A 192 2.60 11.20 -10.02
N THR A 193 2.21 10.18 -10.78
CA THR A 193 2.20 10.20 -12.24
C THR A 193 0.76 10.11 -12.75
N ALA A 194 0.40 11.00 -13.66
CA ALA A 194 -0.93 11.06 -14.26
C ALA A 194 -0.85 11.00 -15.79
N SER A 195 -1.83 10.33 -16.41
CA SER A 195 -2.04 10.35 -17.86
C SER A 195 -3.05 11.45 -18.20
N VAL A 196 -2.60 12.47 -18.92
CA VAL A 196 -3.36 13.71 -19.14
C VAL A 196 -3.99 13.68 -20.53
N PRO A 197 -5.34 13.66 -20.63
CA PRO A 197 -6.02 13.83 -21.90
C PRO A 197 -6.00 15.30 -22.34
N GLY A 198 -5.87 15.52 -23.64
CA GLY A 198 -5.89 16.83 -24.26
C GLY A 198 -6.78 16.89 -25.49
N THR A 199 -7.42 18.03 -25.69
CA THR A 199 -8.13 18.38 -26.92
C THR A 199 -7.64 19.71 -27.47
N PHE A 200 -7.37 19.71 -28.77
CA PHE A 200 -7.07 20.91 -29.55
C PHE A 200 -8.16 21.07 -30.62
N VAL A 201 -8.84 22.21 -30.64
CA VAL A 201 -9.93 22.49 -31.58
C VAL A 201 -9.54 23.63 -32.50
N LEU A 202 -9.48 23.36 -33.81
CA LEU A 202 -9.38 24.38 -34.83
C LEU A 202 -10.80 24.81 -35.26
N ILE A 203 -11.05 26.12 -35.35
CA ILE A 203 -12.35 26.70 -35.65
C ILE A 203 -12.23 27.61 -36.89
N ASP A 204 -13.14 27.46 -37.84
CA ASP A 204 -13.26 28.36 -39.01
C ASP A 204 -14.71 28.83 -39.12
N THR A 205 -15.06 29.88 -38.38
CA THR A 205 -16.40 30.48 -38.43
C THR A 205 -16.52 31.60 -39.46
N ALA A 206 -15.40 32.15 -39.92
CA ALA A 206 -15.35 33.19 -40.94
C ALA A 206 -15.39 32.66 -42.39
N GLY A 207 -15.29 31.35 -42.60
CA GLY A 207 -15.31 30.74 -43.95
C GLY A 207 -14.04 31.05 -44.72
N THR A 208 -12.90 31.00 -44.04
CA THR A 208 -11.57 31.31 -44.59
C THR A 208 -10.87 30.11 -45.22
N ASP A 209 -11.58 28.98 -45.32
CA ASP A 209 -11.04 27.68 -45.72
C ASP A 209 -9.80 27.30 -44.87
N ALA A 210 -9.84 27.62 -43.58
CA ALA A 210 -8.78 27.32 -42.61
C ALA A 210 -8.75 25.83 -42.22
N ILE A 211 -9.79 25.07 -42.59
CA ILE A 211 -9.91 23.63 -42.33
C ILE A 211 -10.17 22.90 -43.65
N ALA A 212 -9.31 21.94 -43.98
CA ALA A 212 -9.59 20.95 -45.01
C ALA A 212 -10.28 19.74 -44.38
N SER A 213 -11.34 19.22 -44.99
CA SER A 213 -12.01 18.00 -44.54
C SER A 213 -12.46 17.16 -45.73
N ASP A 214 -12.36 15.84 -45.56
CA ASP A 214 -12.86 14.84 -46.50
C ASP A 214 -14.27 14.29 -46.11
N GLY A 215 -14.88 14.86 -45.07
CA GLY A 215 -16.16 14.43 -44.50
C GLY A 215 -16.05 13.39 -43.37
N SER A 216 -14.86 12.85 -43.10
CA SER A 216 -14.57 11.91 -42.02
C SER A 216 -13.40 12.33 -41.14
N SER A 217 -12.38 12.91 -41.76
CA SER A 217 -11.20 13.49 -41.16
C SER A 217 -11.12 14.98 -41.50
N CYS A 218 -10.35 15.71 -40.73
CA CYS A 218 -10.05 17.11 -41.00
C CYS A 218 -8.65 17.46 -40.54
N GLU A 219 -8.08 18.47 -41.18
CA GLU A 219 -6.79 19.05 -40.84
C GLU A 219 -6.78 20.55 -41.10
N GLY A 220 -5.79 21.24 -40.56
CA GLY A 220 -5.60 22.64 -40.83
C GLY A 220 -5.18 22.87 -42.28
N ALA A 221 -5.70 23.94 -42.87
CA ALA A 221 -5.38 24.37 -44.22
C ALA A 221 -4.93 25.83 -44.22
N ASN A 222 -4.34 26.28 -45.34
CA ASN A 222 -3.90 27.65 -45.52
C ASN A 222 -3.00 28.14 -44.37
N GLY A 223 -3.45 29.16 -43.63
CA GLY A 223 -2.74 29.72 -42.48
C GLY A 223 -2.56 28.76 -41.31
N TYR A 224 -3.17 27.56 -41.34
CA TYR A 224 -3.09 26.50 -40.34
C TYR A 224 -2.57 25.16 -40.89
N ALA A 225 -1.95 25.14 -42.06
CA ALA A 225 -1.45 23.91 -42.71
C ALA A 225 -0.37 23.14 -41.91
N ASP A 226 0.15 23.70 -40.81
CA ASP A 226 1.06 23.01 -39.87
C ASP A 226 0.32 22.29 -38.72
N VAL A 227 -1.01 22.38 -38.69
CA VAL A 227 -1.88 21.68 -37.73
C VAL A 227 -2.52 20.50 -38.43
N GLY A 228 -2.17 19.29 -38.02
CA GLY A 228 -2.75 18.08 -38.54
C GLY A 228 -2.41 16.88 -37.66
N PRO A 229 -2.73 15.66 -38.12
CA PRO A 229 -2.20 14.45 -37.53
C PRO A 229 -0.67 14.56 -37.49
N THR A 230 -0.04 14.11 -36.41
CA THR A 230 1.42 14.19 -36.18
C THR A 230 2.00 15.54 -35.76
N THR A 231 1.21 16.63 -35.72
CA THR A 231 1.70 17.90 -35.16
C THR A 231 2.21 17.66 -33.73
N PRO A 232 3.46 18.02 -33.41
CA PRO A 232 4.07 17.66 -32.14
C PRO A 232 3.42 18.44 -31.00
N VAL A 233 3.16 17.74 -29.90
CA VAL A 233 2.79 18.32 -28.62
C VAL A 233 3.95 18.07 -27.66
N ILE A 234 4.61 19.15 -27.24
CA ILE A 234 5.79 19.09 -26.37
C ILE A 234 5.38 19.62 -25.01
N VAL A 235 5.71 18.88 -23.96
CA VAL A 235 5.47 19.31 -22.58
C VAL A 235 6.82 19.57 -21.93
N LYS A 236 6.98 20.79 -21.41
CA LYS A 236 8.22 21.25 -20.76
C LYS A 236 7.99 21.58 -19.29
N SER A 237 9.06 21.57 -18.50
CA SER A 237 9.06 22.19 -17.17
C SER A 237 9.11 23.71 -17.27
N GLY A 238 8.92 24.42 -16.15
CA GLY A 238 9.12 25.87 -16.08
C GLY A 238 10.55 26.33 -16.37
N LYS A 239 11.51 25.40 -16.36
CA LYS A 239 12.92 25.65 -16.73
C LYS A 239 13.20 25.40 -18.22
N GLY A 240 12.19 24.96 -18.99
CA GLY A 240 12.32 24.67 -20.41
C GLY A 240 12.84 23.26 -20.74
N GLU A 241 13.03 22.40 -19.75
CA GLU A 241 13.39 21.00 -19.97
C GLU A 241 12.22 20.24 -20.58
N ILE A 242 12.46 19.47 -21.65
CA ILE A 242 11.42 18.65 -22.28
C ILE A 242 11.17 17.44 -21.39
N LEU A 243 9.94 17.33 -20.87
CA LEU A 243 9.50 16.24 -20.01
C LEU A 243 8.93 15.07 -20.82
N THR A 244 8.14 15.39 -21.86
CA THR A 244 7.58 14.40 -22.78
C THR A 244 7.18 15.05 -24.10
N THR A 245 7.11 14.22 -25.14
CA THR A 245 6.65 14.61 -26.47
C THR A 245 5.62 13.59 -26.94
N THR A 246 4.49 14.09 -27.42
CA THR A 246 3.46 13.31 -28.11
C THR A 246 3.10 14.03 -29.41
N SER A 247 2.04 13.60 -30.08
CA SER A 247 1.52 14.27 -31.26
C SER A 247 0.01 14.37 -31.21
N LEU A 248 -0.55 15.32 -31.96
CA LEU A 248 -1.97 15.32 -32.25
C LEU A 248 -2.37 14.02 -32.95
N GLY A 249 -3.49 13.44 -32.52
CA GLY A 249 -4.13 12.33 -33.20
C GLY A 249 -4.88 12.79 -34.45
N GLU A 250 -5.62 11.87 -35.06
CA GLU A 250 -6.48 12.16 -36.21
C GLU A 250 -7.51 13.25 -35.89
N GLY A 251 -7.62 14.24 -36.77
CA GLY A 251 -8.58 15.32 -36.66
C GLY A 251 -9.99 14.83 -37.00
N LYS A 252 -10.97 15.18 -36.17
CA LYS A 252 -12.38 14.80 -36.33
C LYS A 252 -13.27 16.04 -36.35
N GLY A 253 -14.19 16.08 -37.30
CA GLY A 253 -15.13 17.18 -37.46
C GLY A 253 -15.39 17.46 -38.93
N GLY A 254 -15.44 18.74 -39.30
CA GLY A 254 -15.65 19.19 -40.66
C GLY A 254 -15.11 20.60 -40.86
N ASN A 255 -15.60 21.29 -41.89
CA ASN A 255 -15.00 22.55 -42.36
C ASN A 255 -15.13 23.71 -41.36
N ALA A 256 -16.00 23.62 -40.35
CA ALA A 256 -16.19 24.66 -39.34
C ALA A 256 -15.46 24.37 -38.02
N ASN A 257 -15.26 23.09 -37.67
CA ASN A 257 -14.58 22.67 -36.47
C ASN A 257 -13.78 21.39 -36.71
N CYS A 258 -12.52 21.39 -36.31
CA CYS A 258 -11.66 20.22 -36.39
C CYS A 258 -11.02 19.94 -35.04
N THR A 259 -11.35 18.80 -34.44
CA THR A 259 -10.92 18.42 -33.09
C THR A 259 -9.85 17.34 -33.15
N PHE A 260 -8.72 17.60 -32.50
CA PHE A 260 -7.61 16.67 -32.35
C PHE A 260 -7.51 16.24 -30.89
N SER A 261 -7.47 14.94 -30.64
CA SER A 261 -7.23 14.37 -29.31
C SER A 261 -5.78 13.94 -29.16
N PHE A 262 -5.23 14.08 -27.97
CA PHE A 262 -3.91 13.59 -27.61
C PHE A 262 -3.84 13.25 -26.12
N THR A 263 -2.84 12.46 -25.75
CA THR A 263 -2.60 12.08 -24.35
C THR A 263 -1.10 12.06 -24.09
N PHE A 264 -0.68 12.45 -22.90
CA PHE A 264 0.72 12.40 -22.47
C PHE A 264 0.83 12.12 -20.96
N PRO A 265 1.88 11.43 -20.51
CA PRO A 265 2.15 11.25 -19.08
C PRO A 265 2.82 12.50 -18.50
N ILE A 266 2.48 12.84 -17.26
CA ILE A 266 3.21 13.80 -16.43
C ILE A 266 3.49 13.23 -15.05
N THR A 267 4.57 13.68 -14.44
CA THR A 267 4.91 13.36 -13.05
C THR A 267 4.98 14.66 -12.27
N GLU A 268 4.47 14.66 -11.04
CA GLU A 268 4.57 15.75 -10.07
C GLU A 268 6.03 16.20 -9.86
N GLY A 269 6.23 17.41 -9.31
CA GLY A 269 7.55 17.88 -8.87
C GLY A 269 8.13 19.00 -9.72
N GLN A 270 7.41 19.43 -10.76
CA GLN A 270 7.77 20.62 -11.55
C GLN A 270 7.09 21.87 -10.98
N ASP A 271 7.73 23.04 -11.13
CA ASP A 271 7.16 24.32 -10.72
C ASP A 271 5.92 24.69 -11.54
N ARG A 272 5.95 24.37 -12.84
CA ARG A 272 4.84 24.47 -13.79
C ARG A 272 5.11 23.56 -14.99
N TYR A 273 4.07 23.31 -15.77
CA TYR A 273 4.12 22.55 -17.02
C TYR A 273 3.75 23.47 -18.16
N VAL A 274 4.56 23.48 -19.21
CA VAL A 274 4.34 24.29 -20.41
C VAL A 274 4.01 23.35 -21.56
N VAL A 275 2.78 23.40 -22.04
CA VAL A 275 2.30 22.59 -23.17
C VAL A 275 2.43 23.43 -24.45
N CYS A 276 3.19 22.94 -25.41
CA CYS A 276 3.41 23.56 -26.71
C CYS A 276 2.76 22.69 -27.79
N ILE A 277 1.89 23.26 -28.62
CA ILE A 277 1.26 22.54 -29.75
C ILE A 277 1.82 23.11 -31.04
N GLY A 278 2.69 22.35 -31.71
CA GLY A 278 3.42 22.80 -32.89
C GLY A 278 4.13 24.14 -32.63
N ARG A 279 3.79 25.16 -33.41
CA ARG A 279 4.28 26.54 -33.26
C ARG A 279 3.19 27.51 -32.81
N ARG A 280 2.07 27.01 -32.28
CA ARG A 280 0.83 27.77 -32.02
C ARG A 280 0.72 28.36 -30.62
N GLY A 281 1.84 28.45 -29.91
CA GLY A 281 1.95 29.06 -28.59
C GLY A 281 2.28 28.06 -27.49
N GLU A 282 2.39 28.61 -26.28
CA GLU A 282 2.73 27.88 -25.07
C GLU A 282 1.64 28.11 -24.01
N PHE A 283 1.17 27.03 -23.39
CA PHE A 283 0.10 27.06 -22.39
C PHE A 283 0.65 26.56 -21.06
N ILE A 284 0.51 27.38 -20.01
CA ILE A 284 1.09 27.11 -18.69
C ILE A 284 0.03 26.51 -17.77
N TYR A 285 0.36 25.37 -17.16
CA TYR A 285 -0.50 24.65 -16.22
C TYR A 285 0.26 24.24 -14.96
N THR A 286 -0.49 23.99 -13.89
CA THR A 286 -0.04 23.27 -12.70
C THR A 286 -0.29 21.76 -12.87
N PHE A 287 0.39 20.92 -12.08
CA PHE A 287 0.13 19.48 -12.05
C PHE A 287 -1.36 19.17 -11.81
N GLU A 288 -1.97 19.86 -10.84
CA GLU A 288 -3.36 19.65 -10.45
C GLU A 288 -4.34 19.97 -11.58
N GLN A 289 -4.09 21.05 -12.32
CA GLN A 289 -4.93 21.42 -13.46
C GLN A 289 -4.88 20.35 -14.55
N LEU A 290 -3.69 19.86 -14.90
CA LEU A 290 -3.53 18.82 -15.90
C LEU A 290 -4.17 17.50 -15.45
N ARG A 291 -3.93 17.09 -14.21
CA ARG A 291 -4.50 15.86 -13.64
C ARG A 291 -6.03 15.88 -13.61
N SER A 292 -6.63 17.00 -13.19
CA SER A 292 -8.07 17.07 -12.93
C SER A 292 -8.91 17.49 -14.14
N ARG A 293 -8.37 18.33 -15.03
CA ARG A 293 -9.14 18.94 -16.14
C ARG A 293 -8.59 18.61 -17.52
N GLY A 294 -7.35 18.10 -17.61
CA GLY A 294 -6.68 17.90 -18.88
C GLY A 294 -6.30 19.21 -19.57
N VAL A 295 -6.05 19.12 -20.87
CA VAL A 295 -5.77 20.26 -21.74
C VAL A 295 -6.96 20.51 -22.67
N GLN A 296 -7.43 21.75 -22.74
CA GLN A 296 -8.45 22.17 -23.69
C GLN A 296 -8.02 23.49 -24.31
N VAL A 297 -7.76 23.47 -25.61
CA VAL A 297 -7.28 24.62 -26.36
C VAL A 297 -8.09 24.75 -27.64
N SER A 298 -8.51 25.97 -27.96
CA SER A 298 -9.17 26.30 -29.22
C SER A 298 -8.42 27.42 -29.93
N LEU A 299 -8.32 27.32 -31.25
CA LEU A 299 -7.65 28.29 -32.12
C LEU A 299 -8.51 28.55 -33.36
N GLY A 300 -8.53 29.79 -33.84
CA GLY A 300 -9.28 30.20 -35.03
C GLY A 300 -10.44 31.15 -34.73
N GLY A 301 -11.19 31.51 -35.77
CA GLY A 301 -12.26 32.51 -35.77
C GLY A 301 -12.95 32.62 -37.13
#